data_AF-A0A956R8P8-F1
#
_entry.id   AF-A0A956R8P8-F1
#
_cell.length_a   1.000
_cell.length_b   1.000
_cell.length_c   1.000
_cell.angle_alpha   90.00
_cell.angle_beta   90.00
_cell.angle_gamma   90.00
#
_symmetry.space_group_name_H-M   'P 1'
#
loop_
_entity.id
_entity.type
_entity.pdbx_description
1 polymer ?
#
loop_
_entity_poly.entity_id
_entity_poly.type
_entity_poly.pdbx_seq_one_letter_code
_entity_poly.pdbx_strand_id
1 'polypeptide(L)'
;MTPIRLRRAPEAALGYHVLAHLPLRRDAASLFDAGLPARSWVEPLHRAYAAAPGRLVVQALGLRHADGGLDALADDPPAGLRDDAGRRLLACFLEAVEHERPAFMAAWEADAARAEARRAEVEAVLVEPLAVLRGALWEQQGPAPPLTVLDCPALGPCGRGGATPHERRVAVSLAAPVEHLLCQIFHEEVHPVTDPVVREGLPEIQDTRAGSAGHAVHAALEAAAIEVGEAVILARAPRWADAYARWRARFGARAAPVAPRP
;
A
#
# COMPACT_ATOMS: atom_id res chain seq x y z
N MET A 1 25.26 -0.35 5.16
CA MET A 1 24.02 -0.35 4.37
C MET A 1 22.84 -0.59 5.30
N THR A 2 21.77 0.19 5.18
CA THR A 2 20.56 -0.02 5.97
C THR A 2 19.90 -1.36 5.58
N PRO A 3 19.46 -2.19 6.54
CA PRO A 3 18.80 -3.46 6.23
C PRO A 3 17.54 -3.28 5.36
N ILE A 4 17.44 -4.09 4.31
CA ILE A 4 16.23 -4.30 3.52
C ILE A 4 15.85 -5.77 3.67
N ARG A 5 14.62 -6.05 4.09
CA ARG A 5 14.12 -7.41 4.32
C ARG A 5 12.88 -7.64 3.48
N LEU A 6 12.84 -8.74 2.73
CA LEU A 6 11.63 -9.19 2.06
C LEU A 6 11.07 -10.38 2.84
N ARG A 7 9.79 -10.34 3.21
CA ARG A 7 9.17 -11.44 3.94
C ARG A 7 7.70 -11.62 3.61
N ARG A 8 7.24 -12.84 3.87
CA ARG A 8 5.82 -13.20 3.91
C ARG A 8 5.23 -12.70 5.23
N ALA A 9 4.03 -12.10 5.18
CA ALA A 9 3.33 -11.60 6.35
C ALA A 9 1.85 -11.99 6.26
N PRO A 10 1.45 -13.13 6.85
CA PRO A 10 0.11 -13.71 6.65
C PRO A 10 -1.01 -12.76 7.08
N GLU A 11 -0.87 -12.10 8.24
CA GLU A 11 -1.90 -11.17 8.74
C GLU A 11 -2.07 -9.94 7.83
N ALA A 12 -0.97 -9.39 7.33
CA ALA A 12 -1.02 -8.28 6.38
C ALA A 12 -1.68 -8.71 5.06
N ALA A 13 -1.26 -9.86 4.52
CA ALA A 13 -1.78 -10.41 3.29
C ALA A 13 -3.27 -10.76 3.39
N LEU A 14 -3.71 -11.32 4.51
CA LEU A 14 -5.12 -11.60 4.80
C LEU A 14 -5.95 -10.30 4.89
N GLY A 15 -5.44 -9.27 5.57
CA GLY A 15 -6.11 -7.98 5.63
C GLY A 15 -6.33 -7.36 4.25
N TYR A 16 -5.31 -7.40 3.38
CA TYR A 16 -5.45 -6.92 1.99
C TYR A 16 -6.33 -7.82 1.13
N HIS A 17 -6.33 -9.14 1.36
CA HIS A 17 -7.25 -10.08 0.71
C HIS A 17 -8.71 -9.69 1.00
N VAL A 18 -9.05 -9.44 2.26
CA VAL A 18 -10.40 -8.95 2.63
C VAL A 18 -10.74 -7.63 1.94
N LEU A 19 -9.81 -6.67 1.91
CA LEU A 19 -10.03 -5.38 1.26
C LEU A 19 -10.19 -5.49 -0.26
N ALA A 20 -9.60 -6.50 -0.89
CA ALA A 20 -9.73 -6.75 -2.32
C ALA A 20 -11.14 -7.21 -2.74
N HIS A 21 -11.99 -7.67 -1.81
CA HIS A 21 -13.40 -7.94 -2.10
C HIS A 21 -14.26 -6.66 -2.20
N LEU A 22 -13.77 -5.50 -1.75
CA LEU A 22 -14.59 -4.27 -1.66
C LEU A 22 -14.60 -3.49 -2.99
N PRO A 23 -15.75 -3.34 -3.66
CA PRO A 23 -15.86 -2.61 -4.93
C PRO A 23 -15.87 -1.09 -4.71
N LEU A 24 -14.74 -0.53 -4.27
CA LEU A 24 -14.57 0.90 -3.98
C LEU A 24 -14.48 1.79 -5.25
N ARG A 25 -14.69 1.22 -6.44
CA ARG A 25 -14.70 1.92 -7.73
C ARG A 25 -13.41 2.73 -7.96
N ARG A 26 -13.53 4.05 -8.12
CA ARG A 26 -12.41 4.98 -8.41
C ARG A 26 -11.77 5.55 -7.14
N ASP A 27 -12.03 4.98 -5.97
CA ASP A 27 -11.28 5.35 -4.76
C ASP A 27 -9.81 4.97 -4.94
N ALA A 28 -8.89 5.86 -4.57
CA ALA A 28 -7.46 5.59 -4.58
C ALA A 28 -7.09 4.38 -3.70
N ALA A 29 -7.89 4.13 -2.66
CA ALA A 29 -7.73 2.99 -1.78
C ALA A 29 -8.22 1.65 -2.38
N SER A 30 -8.89 1.66 -3.54
CA SER A 30 -9.47 0.44 -4.11
C SER A 30 -8.41 -0.60 -4.49
N LEU A 31 -8.63 -1.83 -4.04
CA LEU A 31 -7.87 -3.03 -4.38
C LEU A 31 -8.76 -4.08 -5.06
N PHE A 32 -9.90 -3.64 -5.59
CA PHE A 32 -10.98 -4.54 -5.95
C PHE A 32 -10.55 -5.57 -7.00
N ASP A 33 -10.76 -6.85 -6.68
CA ASP A 33 -10.55 -7.98 -7.59
C ASP A 33 -11.89 -8.67 -7.88
N ALA A 34 -12.36 -8.50 -9.11
CA ALA A 34 -13.62 -9.09 -9.59
C ALA A 34 -13.54 -10.62 -9.75
N GLY A 35 -12.35 -11.22 -9.70
CA GLY A 35 -12.14 -12.66 -9.74
C GLY A 35 -12.37 -13.36 -8.40
N LEU A 36 -12.53 -12.62 -7.31
CA LEU A 36 -12.76 -13.20 -5.98
C LEU A 36 -14.20 -13.72 -5.82
N PRO A 37 -14.42 -14.82 -5.08
CA PRO A 37 -15.75 -15.34 -4.80
C PRO A 37 -16.63 -14.32 -4.07
N ALA A 38 -17.93 -14.33 -4.39
CA ALA A 38 -18.91 -13.54 -3.65
C ALA A 38 -18.99 -14.01 -2.19
N ARG A 39 -19.06 -13.07 -1.24
CA ARG A 39 -19.20 -13.35 0.20
C ARG A 39 -20.31 -12.52 0.82
N SER A 40 -20.99 -13.09 1.81
CA SER A 40 -22.10 -12.44 2.52
C SER A 40 -21.65 -11.25 3.37
N TRP A 41 -20.41 -11.24 3.85
CA TRP A 41 -19.84 -10.17 4.68
C TRP A 41 -19.46 -8.90 3.90
N VAL A 42 -19.40 -8.97 2.56
CA VAL A 42 -18.93 -7.85 1.71
C VAL A 42 -19.84 -6.63 1.81
N GLU A 43 -21.15 -6.81 1.72
CA GLU A 43 -22.09 -5.68 1.74
C GLU A 43 -22.16 -4.97 3.12
N PRO A 44 -22.21 -5.68 4.26
CA PRO A 44 -22.02 -5.06 5.58
C PRO A 44 -20.72 -4.25 5.69
N LEU A 45 -19.59 -4.82 5.29
CA LEU A 45 -18.29 -4.15 5.35
C LEU A 45 -18.23 -2.93 4.43
N HIS A 46 -18.72 -3.04 3.19
CA HIS A 46 -18.77 -1.95 2.24
C HIS A 46 -19.58 -0.76 2.76
N ARG A 47 -20.74 -1.00 3.38
CA ARG A 47 -21.55 0.05 4.01
C ARG A 47 -20.86 0.70 5.20
N ALA A 48 -20.19 -0.09 6.05
CA ALA A 48 -19.42 0.45 7.16
C ALA A 48 -18.22 1.28 6.68
N TYR A 49 -17.55 0.83 5.61
CA TYR A 49 -16.43 1.53 4.98
C TYR A 49 -16.87 2.89 4.45
N ALA A 50 -18.01 2.96 3.76
CA ALA A 50 -18.55 4.21 3.24
C ALA A 50 -18.95 5.21 4.34
N ALA A 51 -19.36 4.72 5.51
CA ALA A 51 -19.83 5.55 6.62
C ALA A 51 -18.70 6.11 7.50
N ALA A 52 -17.57 5.42 7.62
CA ALA A 52 -16.50 5.81 8.53
C ALA A 52 -15.59 6.91 7.94
N PRO A 53 -15.42 8.05 8.62
CA PRO A 53 -14.50 9.10 8.18
C PRO A 53 -13.04 8.61 8.09
N GLY A 54 -12.59 7.82 9.07
CA GLY A 54 -11.23 7.27 9.13
C GLY A 54 -11.03 5.95 8.38
N ARG A 55 -11.88 5.60 7.41
CA ARG A 55 -11.82 4.33 6.66
C ARG A 55 -10.47 4.00 6.02
N LEU A 56 -9.67 5.01 5.66
CA LEU A 56 -8.32 4.80 5.12
C LEU A 56 -7.36 4.21 6.13
N VAL A 57 -7.62 4.38 7.42
CA VAL A 57 -6.82 3.74 8.49
C VAL A 57 -6.83 2.22 8.35
N VAL A 58 -7.92 1.62 7.83
CA VAL A 58 -8.02 0.17 7.61
C VAL A 58 -6.95 -0.33 6.63
N GLN A 59 -6.58 0.47 5.63
CA GLN A 59 -5.51 0.14 4.66
C GLN A 59 -4.13 0.06 5.30
N ALA A 60 -3.94 0.75 6.44
CA ALA A 60 -2.66 0.78 7.17
C ALA A 60 -2.57 -0.30 8.27
N LEU A 61 -3.68 -0.99 8.60
CA LEU A 61 -3.70 -1.99 9.66
C LEU A 61 -2.76 -3.16 9.35
N GLY A 62 -2.82 -3.69 8.11
CA GLY A 62 -1.94 -4.77 7.67
C GLY A 62 -0.46 -4.42 7.79
N LEU A 63 -0.08 -3.16 7.52
CA LEU A 63 1.30 -2.69 7.68
C LEU A 63 1.71 -2.59 9.15
N ARG A 64 0.86 -2.02 10.01
CA ARG A 64 1.20 -1.76 11.42
C ARG A 64 1.18 -3.03 12.27
N HIS A 65 0.27 -3.95 11.97
CA HIS A 65 0.00 -5.14 12.78
C HIS A 65 0.47 -6.44 12.11
N ALA A 66 1.37 -6.35 11.13
CA ALA A 66 1.94 -7.51 10.42
C ALA A 66 2.52 -8.60 11.34
N ASP A 67 2.97 -8.24 12.55
CA ASP A 67 3.59 -9.15 13.53
C ASP A 67 2.72 -9.45 14.75
N GLY A 68 1.70 -8.63 15.03
CA GLY A 68 0.95 -8.64 16.29
C GLY A 68 -0.46 -9.21 16.18
N GLY A 69 -0.89 -9.61 14.98
CA GLY A 69 -2.26 -10.02 14.71
C GLY A 69 -3.22 -8.84 14.64
N LEU A 70 -4.32 -9.04 13.92
CA LEU A 70 -5.39 -8.02 13.79
C LEU A 70 -6.34 -8.03 15.00
N ASP A 71 -6.35 -9.08 15.81
CA ASP A 71 -7.33 -9.29 16.88
C ASP A 71 -7.23 -8.24 18.00
N ALA A 72 -6.01 -7.79 18.31
CA ALA A 72 -5.75 -6.76 19.33
C ALA A 72 -6.42 -5.40 19.01
N LEU A 73 -6.82 -5.19 17.75
CA LEU A 73 -7.48 -3.95 17.32
C LEU A 73 -8.88 -3.80 17.91
N ALA A 74 -9.54 -4.91 18.29
CA ALA A 74 -10.87 -4.86 18.89
C ALA A 74 -10.86 -4.06 20.22
N ASP A 75 -9.82 -4.25 21.02
CA ASP A 75 -9.69 -3.64 22.34
C ASP A 75 -9.10 -2.22 22.30
N ASP A 76 -8.10 -1.98 21.44
CA ASP A 76 -7.49 -0.66 21.24
C ASP A 76 -7.53 -0.23 19.76
N PRO A 77 -8.69 0.28 19.28
CA PRO A 77 -8.79 0.78 17.92
C PRO A 77 -7.88 2.02 17.72
N PRO A 78 -7.22 2.15 16.55
CA PRO A 78 -6.44 3.35 16.22
C PRO A 78 -7.32 4.60 16.25
N ALA A 79 -6.71 5.77 16.50
CA ALA A 79 -7.43 7.04 16.71
C ALA A 79 -8.54 7.34 15.67
N GLY A 80 -8.29 7.10 14.38
CA GLY A 80 -9.26 7.33 13.31
C GLY A 80 -10.41 6.30 13.22
N LEU A 81 -10.43 5.29 14.08
CA LEU A 81 -11.47 4.25 14.15
C LEU A 81 -12.13 4.17 15.54
N ARG A 82 -11.94 5.18 16.40
CA ARG A 82 -12.44 5.17 17.79
C ARG A 82 -13.89 5.62 17.94
N ASP A 83 -14.43 6.33 16.96
CA ASP A 83 -15.85 6.73 16.93
C ASP A 83 -16.76 5.54 16.57
N ASP A 84 -18.08 5.70 16.71
CA ASP A 84 -19.03 4.60 16.51
C ASP A 84 -18.98 4.04 15.08
N ALA A 85 -18.83 4.92 14.08
CA ALA A 85 -18.73 4.51 12.68
C ALA A 85 -17.44 3.74 12.39
N GLY A 86 -16.31 4.20 12.94
CA GLY A 86 -15.01 3.58 12.86
C GLY A 86 -14.94 2.23 13.58
N ARG A 87 -15.53 2.13 14.77
CA ARG A 87 -15.66 0.87 15.52
C ARG A 87 -16.52 -0.13 14.75
N ARG A 88 -17.61 0.33 14.14
CA ARG A 88 -18.45 -0.52 13.29
C ARG A 88 -17.70 -1.01 12.06
N LEU A 89 -16.94 -0.15 11.39
CA LEU A 89 -16.07 -0.54 10.29
C LEU A 89 -15.05 -1.59 10.75
N LEU A 90 -14.38 -1.35 11.86
CA LEU A 90 -13.38 -2.28 12.39
C LEU A 90 -14.00 -3.63 12.74
N ALA A 91 -15.17 -3.66 13.38
CA ALA A 91 -15.88 -4.90 13.70
C ALA A 91 -16.22 -5.70 12.43
N CYS A 92 -16.81 -5.07 11.41
CA CYS A 92 -17.09 -5.74 10.14
C CYS A 92 -15.82 -6.23 9.43
N PHE A 93 -14.72 -5.49 9.54
CA PHE A 93 -13.43 -5.89 8.96
C PHE A 93 -12.86 -7.11 9.66
N LEU A 94 -12.85 -7.12 11.00
CA LEU A 94 -12.36 -8.25 11.79
C LEU A 94 -13.23 -9.51 11.61
N GLU A 95 -14.56 -9.36 11.50
CA GLU A 95 -15.47 -10.46 11.16
C GLU A 95 -15.12 -11.08 9.79
N ALA A 96 -14.87 -10.24 8.78
CA ALA A 96 -14.47 -10.71 7.45
C ALA A 96 -13.09 -11.39 7.46
N VAL A 97 -12.13 -10.85 8.21
CA VAL A 97 -10.80 -11.46 8.42
C VAL A 97 -10.95 -12.85 9.02
N GLU A 98 -11.74 -13.00 10.09
CA GLU A 98 -11.95 -14.29 10.74
C GLU A 98 -12.66 -15.29 9.81
N HIS A 99 -13.63 -14.82 9.02
CA HIS A 99 -14.31 -15.66 8.04
C HIS A 99 -13.37 -16.20 6.95
N GLU A 100 -12.46 -15.37 6.43
CA GLU A 100 -11.54 -15.78 5.37
C GLU A 100 -10.31 -16.55 5.89
N ARG A 101 -9.95 -16.37 7.18
CA ARG A 101 -8.70 -16.88 7.77
C ARG A 101 -8.45 -18.37 7.50
N PRO A 102 -9.38 -19.32 7.73
CA PRO A 102 -9.05 -20.74 7.59
C PRO A 102 -8.68 -21.12 6.14
N ALA A 103 -9.49 -20.68 5.18
CA ALA A 103 -9.25 -20.97 3.77
C ALA A 103 -8.01 -20.24 3.23
N PHE A 104 -7.83 -18.98 3.63
CA PHE A 104 -6.67 -18.19 3.25
C PHE A 104 -5.37 -18.81 3.79
N MET A 105 -5.31 -19.16 5.07
CA MET A 105 -4.12 -19.73 5.70
C MET A 105 -3.75 -21.09 5.09
N ALA A 106 -4.72 -21.95 4.83
CA ALA A 106 -4.47 -23.23 4.15
C ALA A 106 -3.85 -23.03 2.76
N ALA A 107 -4.38 -22.09 1.96
CA ALA A 107 -3.81 -21.76 0.65
C ALA A 107 -2.42 -21.10 0.76
N TRP A 108 -2.24 -20.24 1.76
CA TRP A 108 -0.99 -19.55 2.05
C TRP A 108 0.14 -20.53 2.42
N GLU A 109 -0.16 -21.52 3.25
CA GLU A 109 0.79 -22.56 3.65
C GLU A 109 1.11 -23.50 2.49
N ALA A 110 0.09 -23.91 1.72
CA ALA A 110 0.27 -24.76 0.55
C ALA A 110 1.21 -24.13 -0.50
N ASP A 111 1.27 -22.79 -0.57
CA ASP A 111 2.12 -22.07 -1.51
C ASP A 111 3.51 -21.69 -0.99
N ALA A 112 3.88 -22.10 0.23
CA ALA A 112 5.04 -21.57 0.91
C ALA A 112 6.37 -21.75 0.16
N ALA A 113 6.58 -22.93 -0.43
CA ALA A 113 7.82 -23.23 -1.16
C ALA A 113 7.98 -22.37 -2.42
N ARG A 114 6.90 -22.19 -3.18
CA ARG A 114 6.91 -21.35 -4.39
C ARG A 114 7.12 -19.88 -4.02
N ALA A 115 6.41 -19.39 -3.01
CA ALA A 115 6.55 -18.03 -2.52
C ALA A 115 7.97 -17.75 -2.02
N GLU A 116 8.60 -18.70 -1.33
CA GLU A 116 9.98 -18.58 -0.85
C GLU A 116 10.99 -18.52 -1.99
N ALA A 117 10.85 -19.38 -3.00
CA ALA A 117 11.68 -19.33 -4.20
C ALA A 117 11.56 -17.98 -4.92
N ARG A 118 10.32 -17.47 -5.06
CA ARG A 118 10.08 -16.14 -5.65
C ARG A 118 10.68 -15.02 -4.81
N ARG A 119 10.54 -15.08 -3.49
CA ARG A 119 11.12 -14.10 -2.55
C ARG A 119 12.64 -14.00 -2.73
N ALA A 120 13.33 -15.14 -2.78
CA ALA A 120 14.77 -15.20 -2.97
C ALA A 120 15.21 -14.63 -4.33
N GLU A 121 14.48 -14.93 -5.41
CA GLU A 121 14.73 -14.36 -6.74
C GLU A 121 14.60 -12.83 -6.74
N VAL A 122 13.51 -12.32 -6.15
CA VAL A 122 13.25 -10.87 -6.06
C VAL A 122 14.33 -10.20 -5.20
N GLU A 123 14.69 -10.79 -4.07
CA GLU A 123 15.71 -10.27 -3.15
C GLU A 123 17.07 -10.12 -3.86
N ALA A 124 17.48 -11.14 -4.62
CA ALA A 124 18.74 -11.15 -5.36
C ALA A 124 18.86 -10.01 -6.38
N VAL A 125 17.73 -9.52 -6.92
CA VAL A 125 17.72 -8.46 -7.94
C VAL A 125 17.43 -7.07 -7.35
N LEU A 126 16.60 -6.97 -6.32
CA LEU A 126 16.10 -5.69 -5.82
C LEU A 126 16.91 -5.06 -4.70
N VAL A 127 17.60 -5.84 -3.86
CA VAL A 127 18.21 -5.29 -2.63
C VAL A 127 19.25 -4.22 -2.95
N GLU A 128 20.17 -4.49 -3.88
CA GLU A 128 21.22 -3.54 -4.26
C GLU A 128 20.64 -2.24 -4.87
N PRO A 129 19.82 -2.26 -5.94
CA PRO A 129 19.28 -1.02 -6.50
C PRO A 129 18.40 -0.25 -5.52
N LEU A 130 17.60 -0.93 -4.68
CA LEU A 130 16.85 -0.25 -3.62
C LEU A 130 17.78 0.41 -2.60
N ALA A 131 18.89 -0.24 -2.19
CA ALA A 131 19.84 0.36 -1.27
C ALA A 131 20.46 1.64 -1.84
N VAL A 132 20.82 1.66 -3.12
CA VAL A 132 21.35 2.84 -3.82
C VAL A 132 20.31 3.96 -3.86
N LEU A 133 19.10 3.67 -4.32
CA LEU A 133 18.03 4.66 -4.45
C LEU A 133 17.62 5.24 -3.09
N ARG A 134 17.47 4.39 -2.07
CA ARG A 134 17.15 4.82 -0.70
C ARG A 134 18.29 5.64 -0.09
N GLY A 135 19.55 5.25 -0.30
CA GLY A 135 20.70 6.02 0.16
C GLY A 135 20.68 7.45 -0.38
N ALA A 136 20.36 7.62 -1.66
CA ALA A 136 20.25 8.94 -2.27
C ALA A 136 19.01 9.72 -1.80
N LEU A 137 17.87 9.05 -1.69
CA LEU A 137 16.61 9.67 -1.27
C LEU A 137 16.70 10.25 0.16
N TRP A 138 17.39 9.55 1.06
CA TRP A 138 17.50 9.94 2.47
C TRP A 138 18.75 10.78 2.78
N GLU A 139 19.62 11.04 1.81
CA GLU A 139 20.93 11.70 2.00
C GLU A 139 20.85 13.01 2.81
N GLN A 140 19.79 13.81 2.61
CA GLN A 140 19.58 15.09 3.30
C GLN A 140 18.78 14.99 4.62
N GLN A 141 18.18 13.83 4.91
CA GLN A 141 17.34 13.61 6.10
C GLN A 141 18.06 12.77 7.17
N GLY A 142 19.19 12.16 6.82
CA GLY A 142 19.96 11.27 7.68
C GLY A 142 19.92 9.81 7.21
N PRO A 143 20.31 8.85 8.07
CA PRO A 143 20.31 7.45 7.67
C PRO A 143 18.89 6.96 7.37
N ALA A 144 18.69 6.34 6.21
CA ALA A 144 17.42 5.69 5.89
C ALA A 144 17.06 4.67 6.99
N PRO A 145 15.80 4.67 7.50
CA PRO A 145 15.35 3.66 8.46
C PRO A 145 15.39 2.25 7.83
N PRO A 146 15.46 1.16 8.62
CA PRO A 146 15.28 -0.19 8.09
C PRO A 146 14.01 -0.31 7.24
N LEU A 147 14.05 -1.10 6.16
CA LEU A 147 12.89 -1.35 5.30
C LEU A 147 12.51 -2.83 5.35
N THR A 148 11.24 -3.08 5.61
CA THR A 148 10.63 -4.39 5.46
C THR A 148 9.58 -4.35 4.35
N VAL A 149 9.81 -5.14 3.30
CA VAL A 149 8.87 -5.36 2.19
C VAL A 149 8.02 -6.60 2.51
N LEU A 150 6.71 -6.41 2.55
CA LEU A 150 5.73 -7.45 2.88
C LEU A 150 5.10 -7.98 1.60
N ASP A 151 5.11 -9.30 1.44
CA ASP A 151 4.39 -9.97 0.35
C ASP A 151 2.89 -10.00 0.65
N CYS A 152 2.11 -9.33 -0.18
CA CYS A 152 0.66 -9.16 -0.07
C CYS A 152 0.03 -9.33 -1.47
N PRO A 153 -0.24 -10.57 -1.91
CA PRO A 153 -0.64 -10.86 -3.29
C PRO A 153 -1.87 -10.11 -3.79
N ALA A 154 -2.85 -9.88 -2.91
CA ALA A 154 -4.09 -9.17 -3.20
C ALA A 154 -3.90 -7.71 -3.61
N LEU A 155 -2.72 -7.12 -3.37
CA LEU A 155 -2.41 -5.77 -3.88
C LEU A 155 -2.25 -5.74 -5.40
N GLY A 156 -2.00 -6.87 -6.04
CA GLY A 156 -1.76 -6.95 -7.48
C GLY A 156 -0.68 -5.95 -7.90
N PRO A 157 -0.98 -4.97 -8.77
CA PRO A 157 0.00 -3.99 -9.21
C PRO A 157 0.03 -2.70 -8.37
N CYS A 158 -0.59 -2.68 -7.19
CA CYS A 158 -0.59 -1.57 -6.27
C CYS A 158 0.45 -1.78 -5.15
N GLY A 159 0.83 -0.71 -4.46
CA GLY A 159 1.64 -0.74 -3.23
C GLY A 159 0.94 -0.03 -2.09
N ARG A 160 1.42 -0.29 -0.87
CA ARG A 160 1.03 0.44 0.34
C ARG A 160 2.25 0.67 1.23
N GLY A 161 2.63 1.93 1.44
CA GLY A 161 3.69 2.34 2.34
C GLY A 161 3.20 2.75 3.73
N GLY A 162 4.04 2.53 4.74
CA GLY A 162 3.80 2.95 6.12
C GLY A 162 5.06 2.89 6.97
N ALA A 163 4.96 3.35 8.22
CA ALA A 163 6.04 3.27 9.18
C ALA A 163 5.54 2.70 10.51
N THR A 164 6.45 2.01 11.20
CA THR A 164 6.39 1.79 12.65
C THR A 164 7.40 2.74 13.33
N PRO A 165 7.45 2.80 14.67
CA PRO A 165 8.51 3.55 15.36
C PRO A 165 9.95 3.11 15.03
N HIS A 166 10.14 1.93 14.42
CA HIS A 166 11.46 1.32 14.22
C HIS A 166 11.85 1.08 12.77
N GLU A 167 10.88 1.04 11.84
CA GLU A 167 11.14 0.70 10.44
C GLU A 167 10.09 1.27 9.50
N ARG A 168 10.48 1.36 8.23
CA ARG A 168 9.59 1.52 7.08
C ARG A 168 9.03 0.17 6.66
N ARG A 169 7.77 0.16 6.25
CA ARG A 169 7.08 -1.01 5.71
C ARG A 169 6.44 -0.68 4.39
N VAL A 170 6.62 -1.57 3.42
CA VAL A 170 6.00 -1.47 2.11
C VAL A 170 5.37 -2.81 1.77
N ALA A 171 4.06 -2.85 1.55
CA ALA A 171 3.37 -4.02 1.06
C ALA A 171 3.21 -3.95 -0.46
N VAL A 172 3.52 -5.06 -1.14
CA VAL A 172 3.38 -5.26 -2.60
C VAL A 172 3.09 -6.73 -2.90
N SER A 173 2.65 -7.06 -4.11
CA SER A 173 2.55 -8.46 -4.56
C SER A 173 3.88 -8.92 -5.15
N LEU A 174 4.64 -9.80 -4.47
CA LEU A 174 5.94 -10.27 -4.99
C LEU A 174 5.83 -11.10 -6.29
N ALA A 175 4.62 -11.52 -6.66
CA ALA A 175 4.33 -12.13 -7.96
C ALA A 175 4.47 -11.15 -9.14
N ALA A 176 4.46 -9.83 -8.89
CA ALA A 176 4.62 -8.84 -9.94
C ALA A 176 6.04 -8.86 -10.56
N PRO A 177 6.21 -8.35 -11.80
CA PRO A 177 7.53 -8.25 -12.42
C PRO A 177 8.50 -7.42 -11.58
N VAL A 178 9.78 -7.79 -11.60
CA VAL A 178 10.81 -7.17 -10.74
C VAL A 178 10.97 -5.67 -11.00
N GLU A 179 10.90 -5.25 -12.26
CA GLU A 179 10.89 -3.84 -12.65
C GLU A 179 9.75 -3.06 -11.99
N HIS A 180 8.54 -3.64 -11.98
CA HIS A 180 7.38 -3.04 -11.34
C HIS A 180 7.58 -2.95 -9.82
N LEU A 181 8.09 -4.02 -9.20
CA LEU A 181 8.36 -4.06 -7.77
C LEU A 181 9.35 -2.98 -7.34
N LEU A 182 10.46 -2.79 -8.08
CA LEU A 182 11.41 -1.71 -7.78
C LEU A 182 10.71 -0.35 -7.79
N CYS A 183 9.97 -0.05 -8.86
CA CYS A 183 9.31 1.24 -9.04
C CYS A 183 8.26 1.49 -7.95
N GLN A 184 7.43 0.49 -7.67
CA GLN A 184 6.38 0.59 -6.66
C GLN A 184 6.99 0.73 -5.25
N ILE A 185 7.95 -0.12 -4.89
CA ILE A 185 8.57 -0.07 -3.55
C ILE A 185 9.26 1.28 -3.34
N PHE A 186 9.99 1.75 -4.36
CA PHE A 186 10.68 3.03 -4.25
C PHE A 186 9.70 4.20 -4.17
N HIS A 187 8.61 4.19 -4.94
CA HIS A 187 7.56 5.21 -4.86
C HIS A 187 6.96 5.32 -3.44
N GLU A 188 6.65 4.20 -2.79
CA GLU A 188 6.18 4.19 -1.40
C GLU A 188 7.22 4.70 -0.39
N GLU A 189 8.50 4.61 -0.73
CA GLU A 189 9.61 5.16 0.07
C GLU A 189 9.87 6.64 -0.17
N VAL A 190 9.39 7.22 -1.29
CA VAL A 190 9.47 8.65 -1.58
C VAL A 190 8.48 9.45 -0.75
N HIS A 191 7.26 8.93 -0.54
CA HIS A 191 6.21 9.63 0.22
C HIS A 191 6.65 10.20 1.60
N PRO A 192 7.36 9.47 2.47
CA PRO A 192 7.84 10.02 3.76
C PRO A 192 8.75 11.23 3.62
N VAL A 193 9.44 11.36 2.50
CA VAL A 193 10.36 12.44 2.20
C VAL A 193 9.61 13.64 1.61
N THR A 194 8.70 13.38 0.68
CA THR A 194 8.02 14.42 -0.09
C THR A 194 6.75 14.93 0.56
N ASP A 195 5.95 14.04 1.18
CA ASP A 195 4.64 14.38 1.69
C ASP A 195 4.67 15.48 2.76
N PRO A 196 5.60 15.50 3.74
CA PRO A 196 5.63 16.57 4.74
C PRO A 196 5.77 17.95 4.10
N VAL A 197 6.68 18.11 3.13
CA VAL A 197 6.95 19.38 2.45
C VAL A 197 5.76 19.82 1.60
N VAL A 198 5.14 18.89 0.87
CA VAL A 198 3.95 19.20 0.06
C VAL A 198 2.75 19.54 0.94
N ARG A 199 2.61 18.89 2.10
CA ARG A 199 1.50 19.13 3.04
C ARG A 199 1.55 20.48 3.74
N GLU A 200 2.73 21.09 3.91
CA GLU A 200 2.84 22.43 4.52
C GLU A 200 2.00 23.50 3.77
N GLY A 201 1.74 23.29 2.48
CA GLY A 201 0.92 24.17 1.65
C GLY A 201 -0.52 23.71 1.40
N LEU A 202 -0.96 22.59 2.00
CA LEU A 202 -2.25 21.95 1.68
C LEU A 202 -3.16 21.82 2.92
N PRO A 203 -4.49 21.81 2.74
CA PRO A 203 -5.42 21.63 3.84
C PRO A 203 -5.37 20.21 4.40
N GLU A 204 -5.58 20.06 5.72
CA GLU A 204 -5.69 18.75 6.37
C GLU A 204 -7.02 18.06 6.04
N ILE A 205 -7.07 17.34 4.92
CA ILE A 205 -8.26 16.63 4.44
C ILE A 205 -7.91 15.17 4.17
N GLN A 206 -8.70 14.25 4.73
CA GLN A 206 -8.42 12.80 4.66
C GLN A 206 -9.33 12.02 3.70
N ASP A 207 -10.37 12.65 3.14
CA ASP A 207 -11.30 11.96 2.23
C ASP A 207 -10.72 11.85 0.81
N THR A 208 -10.36 10.65 0.36
CA THR A 208 -9.72 10.39 -0.96
C THR A 208 -10.70 10.03 -2.09
N ARG A 209 -12.02 10.08 -1.85
CA ARG A 209 -13.01 9.76 -2.89
C ARG A 209 -12.87 10.68 -4.09
N ALA A 210 -12.96 10.14 -5.31
CA ALA A 210 -12.91 10.92 -6.53
C ALA A 210 -13.89 12.12 -6.47
N GLY A 211 -13.36 13.33 -6.70
CA GLY A 211 -14.12 14.58 -6.64
C GLY A 211 -14.15 15.29 -5.27
N SER A 212 -13.59 14.70 -4.21
CA SER A 212 -13.40 15.38 -2.94
C SER A 212 -12.17 16.31 -2.96
N ALA A 213 -12.08 17.25 -2.01
CA ALA A 213 -10.88 18.05 -1.82
C ALA A 213 -9.65 17.20 -1.43
N GLY A 214 -9.83 16.14 -0.63
CA GLY A 214 -8.75 15.23 -0.28
C GLY A 214 -8.25 14.39 -1.45
N HIS A 215 -9.06 14.18 -2.49
CA HIS A 215 -8.59 13.55 -3.74
C HIS A 215 -7.60 14.45 -4.49
N ALA A 216 -7.83 15.76 -4.50
CA ALA A 216 -6.90 16.71 -5.11
C ALA A 216 -5.58 16.78 -4.31
N VAL A 217 -5.66 16.79 -2.98
CA VAL A 217 -4.47 16.68 -2.11
C VAL A 217 -3.70 15.39 -2.40
N HIS A 218 -4.39 14.25 -2.44
CA HIS A 218 -3.77 12.97 -2.77
C HIS A 218 -3.08 13.00 -4.15
N ALA A 219 -3.76 13.52 -5.18
CA ALA A 219 -3.16 13.64 -6.52
C ALA A 219 -1.89 14.52 -6.53
N ALA A 220 -1.85 15.60 -5.73
CA ALA A 220 -0.66 16.44 -5.60
C ALA A 220 0.50 15.71 -4.91
N LEU A 221 0.22 14.94 -3.85
CA LEU A 221 1.22 14.11 -3.16
C LEU A 221 1.80 13.04 -4.09
N GLU A 222 0.92 12.34 -4.82
CA GLU A 222 1.29 11.33 -5.82
C GLU A 222 2.15 11.91 -6.94
N ALA A 223 1.79 13.08 -7.48
CA ALA A 223 2.56 13.74 -8.52
C ALA A 223 3.98 14.10 -8.05
N ALA A 224 4.10 14.69 -6.86
CA ALA A 224 5.40 15.03 -6.28
C ALA A 224 6.27 13.79 -6.03
N ALA A 225 5.67 12.70 -5.52
CA ALA A 225 6.39 11.45 -5.30
C ALA A 225 6.89 10.82 -6.62
N ILE A 226 6.11 10.91 -7.71
CA ILE A 226 6.51 10.44 -9.04
C ILE A 226 7.65 11.28 -9.61
N GLU A 227 7.56 12.62 -9.52
CA GLU A 227 8.59 13.53 -10.06
C GLU A 227 9.93 13.38 -9.33
N VAL A 228 9.90 13.33 -7.98
CA VAL A 228 11.11 13.11 -7.18
C VAL A 228 11.66 11.70 -7.42
N GLY A 229 10.80 10.69 -7.51
CA GLY A 229 11.22 9.31 -7.81
C GLY A 229 11.93 9.21 -9.16
N GLU A 230 11.42 9.87 -10.20
CA GLU A 230 12.05 9.95 -11.52
C GLU A 230 13.43 10.60 -11.44
N ALA A 231 13.53 11.76 -10.79
CA ALA A 231 14.79 12.48 -10.65
C ALA A 231 15.88 11.62 -9.97
N VAL A 232 15.53 10.91 -8.89
CA VAL A 232 16.47 10.04 -8.18
C VAL A 232 16.87 8.84 -9.05
N ILE A 233 15.93 8.19 -9.75
CA ILE A 233 16.22 7.05 -10.63
C ILE A 233 17.14 7.46 -11.78
N LEU A 234 16.86 8.57 -12.45
CA LEU A 234 17.70 9.08 -13.54
C LEU A 234 19.13 9.37 -13.06
N ALA A 235 19.27 9.93 -11.86
CA ALA A 235 20.57 10.32 -11.32
C ALA A 235 21.38 9.14 -10.75
N ARG A 236 20.72 8.12 -10.16
CA ARG A 236 21.39 7.12 -9.32
C ARG A 236 21.25 5.69 -9.80
N ALA A 237 20.25 5.40 -10.63
CA ALA A 237 20.03 4.06 -11.16
C ALA A 237 19.47 4.11 -12.60
N PRO A 238 20.16 4.76 -13.55
CA PRO A 238 19.63 5.05 -14.89
C PRO A 238 19.22 3.81 -15.69
N ARG A 239 19.78 2.63 -15.37
CA ARG A 239 19.34 1.35 -15.95
C ARG A 239 17.85 1.03 -15.73
N TRP A 240 17.21 1.67 -14.74
CA TRP A 240 15.79 1.49 -14.43
C TRP A 240 14.90 2.63 -14.95
N ALA A 241 15.47 3.63 -15.64
CA ALA A 241 14.71 4.79 -16.12
C ALA A 241 13.56 4.39 -17.05
N ASP A 242 13.81 3.50 -18.01
CA ASP A 242 12.77 3.03 -18.94
C ASP A 242 11.65 2.26 -18.24
N ALA A 243 12.00 1.45 -17.23
CA ALA A 243 11.03 0.75 -16.40
C ALA A 243 10.16 1.74 -15.62
N TYR A 244 10.78 2.77 -15.04
CA TYR A 244 10.07 3.82 -14.31
C TYR A 244 9.16 4.65 -15.23
N ALA A 245 9.62 4.97 -16.44
CA ALA A 245 8.84 5.66 -17.46
C ALA A 245 7.57 4.86 -17.85
N ARG A 246 7.70 3.54 -18.02
CA ARG A 246 6.52 2.66 -18.25
C ARG A 246 5.60 2.61 -17.05
N TRP A 247 6.16 2.54 -15.84
CA TRP A 247 5.40 2.49 -14.60
C TRP A 247 4.59 3.79 -14.39
N ARG A 248 5.20 4.97 -14.56
CA ARG A 248 4.53 6.29 -14.40
C ARG A 248 3.39 6.52 -15.39
N ALA A 249 3.50 6.00 -16.62
CA ALA A 249 2.50 6.21 -17.66
C ALA A 249 1.11 5.69 -17.24
N ARG A 250 1.06 4.72 -16.32
CA ARG A 250 -0.17 4.16 -15.74
C ARG A 250 -0.94 5.15 -14.88
N PHE A 251 -0.25 6.13 -14.29
CA PHE A 251 -0.85 7.19 -13.47
C PHE A 251 -1.30 8.37 -14.35
N GLY A 252 -0.54 8.70 -15.41
CA GLY A 252 -0.91 9.72 -16.39
C GLY A 252 -2.16 9.38 -17.21
N ALA A 253 -2.34 8.10 -17.60
CA ALA A 253 -3.53 7.66 -18.33
C ALA A 253 -4.82 7.73 -17.49
N ARG A 254 -4.71 7.78 -16.15
CA ARG A 254 -5.85 7.96 -15.22
C ARG A 254 -6.23 9.44 -15.00
N ALA A 255 -5.34 10.37 -15.34
CA ALA A 255 -5.49 11.81 -15.10
C ALA A 255 -6.05 12.59 -16.30
N ALA A 256 -6.39 11.94 -17.42
CA ALA A 256 -7.05 12.62 -18.52
C ALA A 256 -8.37 13.26 -18.02
N PRO A 257 -8.53 14.60 -18.08
CA PRO A 257 -9.77 15.23 -17.68
C PRO A 257 -10.88 14.70 -18.56
N VAL A 258 -11.94 14.17 -17.93
CA VAL A 258 -13.20 13.94 -18.64
C VAL A 258 -13.65 15.32 -19.09
N ALA A 259 -13.51 15.60 -20.39
CA ALA A 259 -14.02 16.84 -20.97
C ALA A 259 -15.48 17.00 -20.53
N PRO A 260 -15.89 18.21 -20.08
CA PRO A 260 -17.29 18.45 -19.76
C PRO A 260 -18.11 18.09 -20.99
N ARG A 261 -19.08 17.19 -20.82
CA ARG A 261 -20.05 16.90 -21.89
C ARG A 261 -20.84 18.18 -22.16
N PRO A 262 -21.06 18.54 -23.44
CA PRO A 262 -21.87 19.70 -23.80
C PRO A 262 -23.32 19.57 -23.33
#